data_AF-X0TFM5-F1
#
_entry.id   AF-X0TFM5-F1
#
_cell.length_a   1.000
_cell.length_b   1.000
_cell.length_c   1.000
_cell.angle_alpha   90.00
_cell.angle_beta   90.00
_cell.angle_gamma   90.00
#
_symmetry.space_group_name_H-M   'P 1'
#
loop_
_entity.id
_entity.type
_entity.pdbx_description
1 polymer ?
#
loop_
_entity_poly.entity_id
_entity_poly.type
_entity_poly.pdbx_seq_one_letter_code
_entity_poly.pdbx_strand_id
1 'polypeptide(L)' 'VHGTLMVEPTESESKYELDRFCSAMAAIRAEIAEVERGIADPEDNLLKNAPHTSAMIAGDDWEHPYSRERAVFPAPWTK' A
#
# COMPACT_ATOMS: atom_id res chain seq x y z
N VAL A 1 9.65 -10.66 -20.11
CA VAL A 1 9.02 -9.33 -19.88
C VAL A 1 9.46 -8.89 -18.50
N HIS A 2 10.13 -7.76 -18.35
CA HIS A 2 10.69 -7.30 -17.07
C HIS A 2 9.78 -6.24 -16.44
N GLY A 3 9.71 -6.19 -15.11
CA GLY A 3 8.90 -5.20 -14.39
C GLY A 3 7.41 -5.52 -14.31
N THR A 4 7.01 -6.78 -14.51
CA THR A 4 5.62 -7.26 -14.36
C THR A 4 5.48 -8.18 -13.17
N LEU A 5 4.29 -8.21 -12.57
CA LEU A 5 3.91 -9.20 -11.57
C LEU A 5 3.01 -10.26 -12.21
N MET A 6 3.24 -11.54 -11.91
CA MET A 6 2.38 -12.65 -12.27
C MET A 6 1.69 -13.14 -11.00
N VAL A 7 0.36 -13.29 -11.03
CA VAL A 7 -0.46 -13.63 -9.86
C VAL A 7 -1.25 -14.89 -10.17
N GLU A 8 -1.11 -15.92 -9.32
CA GLU A 8 -1.85 -17.18 -9.39
C GLU A 8 -2.58 -17.37 -8.06
N PRO A 9 -3.92 -17.22 -8.01
CA PRO A 9 -4.67 -17.29 -6.76
C PRO A 9 -4.89 -18.72 -6.25
N THR A 10 -4.77 -19.73 -7.09
CA THR A 10 -5.26 -21.10 -6.84
C THR A 10 -6.78 -21.18 -6.65
N GLU A 11 -7.33 -22.40 -6.71
CA GLU A 11 -8.74 -22.68 -6.50
C GLU A 11 -9.16 -22.66 -5.02
N SER A 12 -8.20 -22.65 -4.10
CA SER A 12 -8.47 -22.72 -2.65
C SER A 12 -8.92 -21.38 -2.05
N GLU A 13 -8.71 -20.28 -2.78
CA GLU A 13 -9.01 -18.93 -2.31
C GLU A 13 -10.48 -18.56 -2.55
N SER A 14 -11.12 -18.03 -1.50
CA SER A 14 -12.50 -17.57 -1.60
C SER A 14 -12.62 -16.29 -2.43
N LYS A 15 -13.78 -16.02 -3.04
CA LYS A 15 -14.03 -14.75 -3.72
C LYS A 15 -13.73 -13.54 -2.82
N TYR A 16 -14.05 -13.64 -1.53
CA TYR A 16 -13.77 -12.59 -0.56
C TYR A 16 -12.27 -12.26 -0.49
N GLU A 17 -11.39 -13.27 -0.46
CA GLU A 17 -9.94 -13.06 -0.46
C GLU A 17 -9.44 -12.43 -1.75
N LEU A 18 -9.94 -12.90 -2.89
CA LEU A 18 -9.60 -12.35 -4.20
C LEU A 18 -10.03 -10.88 -4.32
N ASP A 19 -11.21 -10.54 -3.80
CA ASP A 19 -11.70 -9.17 -3.77
C ASP A 19 -10.83 -8.28 -2.89
N ARG A 20 -10.35 -8.76 -1.72
CA ARG A 20 -9.42 -8.01 -0.87
C ARG A 20 -8.11 -7.72 -1.58
N PHE A 21 -7.51 -8.72 -2.22
CA PHE A 21 -6.28 -8.54 -2.99
C PHE A 21 -6.48 -7.56 -4.15
N CYS A 22 -7.53 -7.73 -4.96
CA CYS A 22 -7.84 -6.82 -6.06
C CYS A 22 -8.08 -5.38 -5.58
N SER A 23 -8.78 -5.21 -4.46
CA SER A 23 -9.03 -3.90 -3.85
C SER A 23 -7.75 -3.26 -3.32
N ALA A 24 -6.84 -4.04 -2.74
CA ALA A 24 -5.51 -3.56 -2.34
C ALA A 24 -4.71 -3.09 -3.57
N MET A 25 -4.71 -3.86 -4.67
CA MET A 25 -4.03 -3.46 -5.91
C MET A 25 -4.64 -2.19 -6.53
N ALA A 26 -5.96 -2.01 -6.44
CA ALA A 26 -6.62 -0.79 -6.87
C ALA A 26 -6.25 0.42 -6.00
N ALA A 27 -6.11 0.23 -4.68
CA ALA A 27 -5.63 1.26 -3.76
C ALA A 27 -4.18 1.66 -4.06
N ILE A 28 -3.29 0.68 -4.27
CA ILE A 28 -1.90 0.90 -4.69
C ILE A 28 -1.84 1.68 -6.02
N ARG A 29 -2.74 1.38 -6.98
CA ARG A 29 -2.82 2.16 -8.23
C ARG A 29 -3.22 3.61 -7.98
N ALA A 30 -4.09 3.88 -7.01
CA ALA A 30 -4.45 5.24 -6.63
C ALA A 30 -3.27 5.99 -6.01
N GLU A 31 -2.47 5.33 -5.16
CA GLU A 31 -1.23 5.90 -4.62
C GLU A 31 -0.22 6.24 -5.72
N ILE A 32 -0.08 5.37 -6.73
CA ILE A 32 0.73 5.67 -7.92
C ILE A 32 0.18 6.92 -8.63
N ALA A 33 -1.15 7.06 -8.74
CA ALA A 33 -1.77 8.23 -9.36
C ALA A 33 -1.54 9.53 -8.56
N GLU A 34 -1.46 9.45 -7.22
CA GLU A 34 -1.12 10.59 -6.38
C GLU A 34 0.30 11.10 -6.69
N VAL A 35 1.26 10.19 -6.88
CA VAL A 35 2.62 10.55 -7.31
C VAL A 35 2.63 11.12 -8.74
N GLU A 36 1.95 10.47 -9.69
CA GLU A 36 1.85 10.93 -11.08
C GLU A 36 1.27 12.36 -11.20
N ARG A 37 0.36 12.72 -10.28
CA ARG A 37 -0.29 14.04 -10.25
C ARG A 37 0.45 15.08 -9.39
N GLY A 38 1.55 14.71 -8.74
CA GLY A 38 2.30 15.58 -7.83
C GLY A 38 1.56 15.89 -6.52
N ILE A 39 0.61 15.04 -6.13
CA ILE A 39 -0.09 15.13 -4.83
C ILE A 39 0.78 14.53 -3.73
N ALA A 40 1.50 13.44 -4.02
CA ALA A 40 2.48 12.82 -3.14
C ALA A 40 3.91 13.11 -3.64
N ASP A 41 4.85 13.27 -2.71
CA ASP A 41 6.26 13.45 -3.04
C ASP A 41 6.81 12.21 -3.78
N PRO A 42 7.61 12.36 -4.86
CA PRO A 42 8.09 11.22 -5.63
C PRO A 42 9.10 10.32 -4.88
N GLU A 43 9.80 10.86 -3.88
CA GLU A 43 10.83 10.16 -3.11
C GLU A 43 10.34 9.80 -1.69
N ASP A 44 9.47 10.61 -1.08
CA ASP A 44 8.91 10.37 0.26
C ASP A 44 7.38 10.12 0.22
N ASN A 45 7.00 8.90 -0.17
CA ASN A 45 5.61 8.46 -0.28
C ASN A 45 5.39 7.05 0.29
N LEU A 46 4.11 6.65 0.35
CA LEU A 46 3.68 5.34 0.84
C LEU A 46 4.39 4.19 0.10
N LEU A 47 4.54 4.28 -1.22
CA LEU A 47 5.11 3.20 -2.03
C LEU A 47 6.63 3.06 -1.84
N LYS A 48 7.35 4.17 -1.72
CA LYS A 48 8.82 4.20 -1.60
C LYS A 48 9.31 3.81 -0.20
N ASN A 49 8.50 4.07 0.82
CA ASN A 49 8.86 3.78 2.21
C ASN A 49 8.23 2.48 2.73
N ALA A 50 7.51 1.75 1.88
CA ALA A 50 7.01 0.43 2.22
C ALA A 50 8.17 -0.60 2.32
N PRO A 51 8.09 -1.59 3.23
CA PRO A 51 7.05 -1.78 4.24
C PRO A 51 7.25 -0.92 5.50
N HIS A 52 6.16 -0.41 6.07
CA HIS A 52 6.17 0.36 7.31
C HIS A 52 6.18 -0.58 8.52
N THR A 53 7.31 -0.67 9.23
CA THR A 53 7.49 -1.62 10.35
C THR A 53 6.89 -1.12 11.67
N SER A 54 6.53 -2.04 12.57
CA SER A 54 6.04 -1.69 13.91
C SER A 54 6.99 -0.78 14.69
N ALA A 55 8.31 -0.97 14.55
CA ALA A 55 9.31 -0.11 15.20
C ALA A 55 9.26 1.33 14.68
N MET A 56 9.06 1.52 13.38
CA MET A 56 8.92 2.84 12.77
C MET A 56 7.66 3.57 13.24
N ILE A 57 6.56 2.83 13.41
CA ILE A 57 5.26 3.38 13.81
C ILE A 57 5.22 3.69 15.31
N ALA A 58 5.90 2.88 16.12
CA ALA A 58 6.00 3.02 17.57
C ALA A 58 6.98 4.12 18.00
N GLY A 59 7.79 4.66 17.08
CA GLY A 59 8.66 5.80 17.36
C GLY A 59 7.87 7.04 17.76
N ASP A 60 8.53 7.93 18.49
CA ASP A 60 7.95 9.21 18.89
C ASP A 60 7.76 10.13 17.68
N ASP A 61 8.76 10.15 16.77
CA ASP A 61 8.78 11.02 15.61
C ASP A 61 8.11 10.39 14.37
N TRP A 62 7.56 11.23 13.50
CA TRP A 62 7.02 10.82 12.20
C TRP A 62 7.21 11.94 11.19
N GLU A 63 8.22 11.80 10.34
CA GLU A 63 8.67 12.86 9.44
C GLU A 63 8.09 12.73 8.02
N HIS A 64 7.21 11.76 7.77
CA HIS A 64 6.61 11.54 6.46
C HIS A 64 5.40 12.45 6.18
N PRO A 65 5.17 12.87 4.92
CA PRO A 65 4.08 13.77 4.54
C PRO A 65 2.69 13.09 4.49
N TYR A 66 2.56 11.88 5.04
CA TYR A 66 1.33 11.09 5.11
C TYR A 66 1.18 10.51 6.51
N SER A 67 -0.04 10.12 6.91
CA SER A 67 -0.29 9.68 8.28
C SER A 67 0.19 8.25 8.57
N ARG A 68 0.50 7.97 9.84
CA ARG A 68 0.72 6.60 10.34
C ARG A 68 -0.46 5.68 10.01
N GLU A 69 -1.70 6.17 10.12
CA GLU A 69 -2.87 5.35 9.80
C GLU A 69 -2.90 4.93 8.33
N ARG A 70 -2.60 5.84 7.39
CA ARG A 70 -2.51 5.49 5.96
C ARG A 70 -1.40 4.47 5.68
N ALA A 71 -0.28 4.58 6.39
CA ALA A 71 0.85 3.66 6.26
C ALA A 71 0.55 2.23 6.75
N VAL A 72 -0.24 2.10 7.82
CA VAL A 72 -0.41 0.83 8.56
C VAL A 72 -1.74 0.17 8.30
N PHE A 73 -2.78 1.00 8.13
CA PHE A 73 -4.15 0.58 7.98
C PHE A 73 -4.77 1.08 6.67
N PRO A 74 -4.16 0.80 5.50
CA PRO A 74 -4.62 1.33 4.22
C PRO A 74 -5.99 0.77 3.79
N ALA A 75 -6.49 -0.29 4.45
CA ALA A 75 -7.77 -0.91 4.15
C ALA A 75 -8.56 -1.28 5.43
N PRO A 76 -9.90 -1.35 5.37
CA PRO A 76 -10.72 -1.68 6.55
C PRO A 76 -10.37 -3.02 7.20
N TRP A 77 -9.92 -4.01 6.42
CA TRP A 77 -9.54 -5.34 6.92
C TRP A 77 -8.15 -5.41 7.54
N THR A 78 -7.38 -4.32 7.52
CA THR A 78 -6.08 -4.24 8.19
C THR A 78 -6.17 -3.65 9.60
N LYS A 79 -7.31 -3.05 9.95
CA LYS A 79 -7.59 -2.47 11.28
C LYS A 79 -7.82 -3.52 12.35
#